data_AF-A0A1T4TT38-F1
#
_entry.id   AF-A0A1T4TT38-F1
#
_cell.length_a   1.000
_cell.length_b   1.000
_cell.length_c   1.000
_cell.angle_alpha   90.00
_cell.angle_beta   90.00
_cell.angle_gamma   90.00
#
_symmetry.space_group_name_H-M   'P 1'
#
loop_
_entity.id
_entity.type
_entity.pdbx_description
1 polymer ?
#
loop_
_entity_poly.entity_id
_entity_poly.type
_entity_poly.pdbx_seq_one_letter_code
_entity_poly.pdbx_strand_id
1 'polypeptide(L)'
;MNQSIYLRLATFFVRLDIKREEAAWRKAHRRVRYIGEPLSDHLLKDIGFEKDGFSMGHTVAPEYKALREVTRIRRRLRLKLTT
;
A
#
# COMPACT_ATOMS: atom_id res chain seq x y z
N MET A 1 -10.02 -28.54 -26.80
CA MET A 1 -9.72 -28.04 -25.43
C MET A 1 -9.08 -26.66 -25.54
N ASN A 2 -9.82 -25.59 -25.23
CA ASN A 2 -9.35 -24.22 -25.44
C ASN A 2 -8.42 -23.79 -24.30
N GLN A 3 -7.13 -24.11 -24.43
CA GLN A 3 -6.07 -23.72 -23.49
C GLN A 3 -6.05 -22.20 -23.18
N SER A 4 -6.57 -21.38 -24.10
CA SER A 4 -6.72 -19.93 -23.93
C SER A 4 -7.68 -19.52 -22.81
N ILE A 5 -8.71 -20.33 -22.50
CA ILE A 5 -9.69 -20.04 -21.46
C ILE A 5 -9.06 -20.19 -20.08
N TYR A 6 -8.27 -21.26 -19.88
CA TYR A 6 -7.56 -21.49 -18.63
C TYR A 6 -6.51 -20.42 -18.35
N LEU A 7 -5.79 -19.98 -19.39
CA LEU A 7 -4.84 -18.86 -19.29
C LEU A 7 -5.53 -17.54 -18.91
N ARG A 8 -6.71 -17.27 -19.47
CA ARG A 8 -7.53 -16.10 -19.09
C ARG A 8 -8.01 -16.17 -17.65
N LEU A 9 -8.46 -17.34 -17.19
CA LEU A 9 -8.89 -17.52 -15.81
C LEU A 9 -7.72 -17.39 -14.83
N ALA A 10 -6.58 -18.02 -15.12
CA ALA A 10 -5.39 -17.93 -14.27
C ALA A 10 -4.93 -16.47 -14.11
N THR A 11 -4.86 -15.72 -15.22
CA THR A 11 -4.48 -14.31 -15.18
C THR A 11 -5.51 -13.44 -14.44
N PHE A 12 -6.80 -13.77 -14.53
CA PHE A 12 -7.85 -13.11 -13.77
C PHE A 12 -7.70 -13.33 -12.26
N PHE A 13 -7.51 -14.59 -11.83
CA PHE A 13 -7.35 -14.91 -10.41
C PHE A 13 -6.12 -14.24 -9.80
N VAL A 14 -4.98 -14.26 -10.49
CA VAL A 14 -3.75 -13.57 -10.03
C VAL A 14 -3.98 -12.07 -9.86
N ARG A 15 -4.67 -11.41 -10.81
CA ARG A 15 -5.00 -9.98 -10.70
C ARG A 15 -5.94 -9.69 -9.53
N LEU A 16 -6.90 -10.56 -9.30
CA LEU A 16 -7.87 -10.42 -8.21
C LEU A 16 -7.18 -10.56 -6.85
N ASP A 17 -6.25 -11.50 -6.74
CA ASP A 17 -5.48 -11.74 -5.51
C ASP A 17 -4.60 -10.54 -5.14
N ILE A 18 -3.86 -10.00 -6.12
CA ILE A 18 -3.06 -8.77 -5.94
C ILE A 18 -3.94 -7.60 -5.47
N LYS A 19 -5.14 -7.44 -6.04
CA LYS A 19 -6.07 -6.38 -5.62
C LYS A 19 -6.55 -6.57 -4.18
N ARG A 20 -6.79 -7.81 -3.74
CA ARG A 20 -7.18 -8.11 -2.36
C ARG A 20 -6.05 -7.82 -1.39
N GLU A 21 -4.83 -8.24 -1.70
CA GLU A 21 -3.64 -7.91 -0.90
C GLU A 21 -3.43 -6.40 -0.81
N GLU A 22 -3.52 -5.67 -1.91
CA GLU A 22 -3.40 -4.21 -1.90
C GLU A 22 -4.50 -3.52 -1.08
N ALA A 23 -5.71 -4.06 -1.05
CA ALA A 23 -6.80 -3.54 -0.23
C ALA A 23 -6.59 -3.84 1.26
N ALA A 24 -6.19 -5.07 1.59
CA ALA A 24 -5.84 -5.47 2.95
C ALA A 24 -4.64 -4.65 3.46
N TRP A 25 -3.63 -4.46 2.63
CA TRP A 25 -2.48 -3.62 2.91
C TRP A 25 -2.88 -2.17 3.17
N ARG A 26 -3.71 -1.58 2.29
CA ARG A 26 -4.24 -0.22 2.50
C ARG A 26 -5.05 -0.10 3.78
N LYS A 27 -5.82 -1.12 4.15
CA LYS A 27 -6.60 -1.15 5.40
C LYS A 27 -5.69 -1.21 6.63
N ALA A 28 -4.68 -2.07 6.61
CA ALA A 28 -3.73 -2.25 7.71
C ALA A 28 -2.79 -1.03 7.89
N HIS A 29 -2.43 -0.36 6.80
CA HIS A 29 -1.47 0.74 6.79
C HIS A 29 -2.11 2.12 6.63
N ARG A 30 -3.44 2.21 6.68
CA ARG A 30 -4.14 3.50 6.65
C ARG A 30 -3.71 4.29 7.89
N ARG A 31 -3.27 5.54 7.69
CA ARG A 31 -2.98 6.46 8.80
C ARG A 31 -4.25 6.59 9.63
N VAL A 32 -4.16 6.26 10.91
CA VAL A 32 -5.27 6.45 11.85
C VAL A 32 -5.36 7.94 12.10
N ARG A 33 -6.56 8.49 11.92
CA ARG A 33 -6.87 9.86 12.26
C ARG A 33 -7.40 9.89 13.68
N TYR A 34 -6.86 10.76 14.52
CA TYR A 34 -7.42 11.07 15.82
C TYR A 34 -8.81 11.68 15.62
N ILE A 35 -9.83 11.04 16.20
CA ILE A 35 -11.22 11.53 16.24
C ILE A 35 -11.55 11.67 17.73
N GLY A 36 -11.20 12.80 18.32
CA GLY A 36 -11.49 13.10 19.71
C GLY A 36 -11.65 14.61 19.92
N GLU A 37 -11.56 15.05 21.16
CA GLU A 37 -11.67 16.47 21.50
C GLU A 37 -10.59 17.30 20.79
N PRO A 38 -10.88 18.55 20.41
CA PRO A 38 -9.89 19.41 19.77
C PRO A 38 -8.71 19.66 20.72
N LEU A 39 -7.56 19.03 20.44
CA LEU A 39 -6.31 19.28 21.17
C LEU A 39 -5.51 20.36 20.45
N SER A 40 -4.64 21.05 21.20
CA SER A 40 -3.74 22.03 20.62
C SER A 40 -2.71 21.38 19.69
N ASP A 41 -2.25 22.11 18.67
CA ASP A 41 -1.21 21.66 17.72
C ASP A 41 0.05 21.13 18.44
N HIS A 42 0.42 21.77 19.55
CA HIS A 42 1.59 21.38 20.34
C HIS A 42 1.38 20.03 21.01
N LEU A 43 0.19 19.80 21.57
CA LEU A 43 -0.13 18.56 22.26
C LEU A 43 -0.36 17.41 21.28
N LEU A 44 -0.91 17.66 20.09
CA LEU A 44 -0.93 16.69 18.99
C LEU A 44 0.48 16.25 18.61
N LYS A 45 1.41 17.20 18.49
CA LYS A 45 2.82 16.93 18.17
C LYS A 45 3.49 16.06 19.24
N ASP A 46 3.23 16.34 20.51
CA ASP A 46 3.79 15.60 21.64
C ASP A 46 3.25 14.16 21.71
N ILE A 47 1.98 13.95 21.35
CA ILE A 47 1.36 12.60 21.26
C ILE A 47 1.79 11.87 19.97
N GLY A 48 2.45 12.55 19.03
CA GLY A 48 2.93 11.97 17.77
C GLY A 48 1.90 12.00 16.64
N PHE A 49 0.98 12.97 16.66
CA PHE A 49 0.04 13.28 15.59
C PHE A 49 0.43 14.57 14.86
N GLU A 50 0.17 14.58 13.56
CA GLU A 50 0.27 15.74 12.68
C GLU A 50 -0.91 16.70 12.96
N LYS A 51 -0.82 17.97 12.54
CA LYS A 51 -1.85 18.99 12.82
C LYS A 51 -3.26 18.60 12.35
N ASP A 52 -3.34 17.80 11.30
CA ASP A 52 -4.61 17.28 10.75
C ASP A 52 -5.15 16.06 11.51
N GLY A 53 -4.46 15.64 12.58
CA GLY A 53 -4.78 14.50 13.42
C GLY A 53 -4.27 13.16 12.89
N PHE A 54 -3.39 13.13 11.88
CA PHE A 54 -2.81 11.88 11.36
C PHE A 54 -1.61 11.44 12.18
N SER A 55 -1.47 10.15 12.47
CA SER A 55 -0.29 9.66 13.20
C SER A 55 1.01 9.94 12.41
N MET A 56 2.00 10.58 13.02
CA MET A 56 3.32 10.85 12.41
C MET A 56 4.20 9.60 12.27
N GLY A 57 3.78 8.47 12.85
CA GLY A 57 4.46 7.18 12.70
C GLY A 57 4.45 6.66 11.26
N HIS A 58 5.59 6.12 10.83
CA HIS A 58 5.63 5.28 9.63
C HIS A 58 4.88 3.98 9.92
N THR A 59 3.71 3.78 9.30
CA THR A 59 2.94 2.53 9.45
C THR A 59 3.66 1.31 8.90
N VAL A 60 4.73 1.51 8.12
CA VAL A 60 5.46 0.46 7.39
C VAL A 60 6.94 0.53 7.78
N ALA A 61 7.54 -0.60 8.17
CA ALA A 61 8.97 -0.68 8.41
C ALA A 61 9.75 -0.29 7.13
N PRO A 62 10.92 0.39 7.25
CA PRO A 62 11.67 0.89 6.10
C PRO A 62 11.98 -0.18 5.04
N GLU A 63 12.22 -1.41 5.48
CA GLU A 63 12.51 -2.57 4.63
C GLU A 63 11.40 -2.86 3.61
N TYR A 64 10.13 -2.79 4.04
CA TYR A 64 9.00 -3.03 3.15
C TYR A 64 8.79 -1.89 2.15
N LYS A 65 9.13 -0.64 2.52
CA LYS A 65 9.14 0.48 1.56
C LYS A 65 10.19 0.26 0.48
N ALA A 66 11.40 -0.15 0.87
CA ALA A 66 12.48 -0.44 -0.06
C ALA A 66 12.13 -1.60 -1.00
N LEU A 67 11.60 -2.72 -0.48
CA LEU A 67 11.14 -3.86 -1.28
C LEU A 67 10.06 -3.45 -2.29
N ARG A 68 9.13 -2.58 -1.90
CA ARG A 68 8.05 -2.10 -2.77
C ARG A 68 8.60 -1.24 -3.92
N GLU A 69 9.52 -0.33 -3.63
CA GLU A 69 10.16 0.49 -4.66
C GLU A 69 11.00 -0.36 -5.62
N VAL A 70 11.80 -1.31 -5.11
CA VAL A 70 12.57 -2.24 -5.95
C VAL A 70 11.66 -3.05 -6.87
N THR A 71 10.54 -3.56 -6.34
CA THR A 71 9.55 -4.31 -7.14
C THR A 71 8.93 -3.43 -8.22
N ARG A 72 8.63 -2.17 -7.92
CA ARG A 72 8.05 -1.21 -8.85
C ARG A 72 9.03 -0.87 -9.98
N ILE A 73 10.29 -0.62 -9.64
CA ILE A 73 11.37 -0.39 -10.61
C ILE A 73 11.54 -1.62 -11.51
N ARG A 74 11.61 -2.82 -10.92
CA ARG A 74 11.76 -4.07 -11.67
C ARG A 74 10.60 -4.30 -12.64
N ARG A 75 9.35 -4.05 -12.22
CA ARG A 75 8.18 -4.11 -13.13
C ARG A 75 8.30 -3.11 -14.28
N ARG A 76 8.68 -1.86 -13.99
CA ARG A 76 8.83 -0.81 -15.01
C ARG A 76 9.93 -1.14 -16.02
N LEU A 77 11.06 -1.67 -15.56
CA LEU A 77 12.17 -2.09 -16.43
C LEU A 77 11.78 -3.32 -17.27
N ARG A 78 11.11 -4.31 -16.67
CA ARG A 78 10.66 -5.50 -17.39
C ARG A 78 9.65 -5.18 -18.50
N LEU A 79 8.77 -4.22 -18.28
CA LEU A 79 7.83 -3.73 -19.29
C LEU A 79 8.52 -2.98 -20.45
N LYS A 80 9.70 -2.39 -20.21
CA LYS A 80 10.50 -1.72 -21.25
C LYS A 80 11.34 -2.68 -22.11
N LEU A 81 11.61 -3.88 -21.62
CA LEU A 81 12.40 -4.88 -22.36
C LEU A 81 11.55 -5.67 -23.38
N THR A 82 10.23 -5.59 -23.27
CA THR A 82 9.27 -6.30 -24.13
C THR A 82 8.67 -5.46 -25.26
N THR A 83 9.06 -4.18 -25.36
CA THR A 83 8.74 -3.26 -26.46
C THR A 83 9.98 -3.04 -27.31
#